data_AF-E5FGL1-F1
#
_entry.id   AF-E5FGL1-F1
#
_cell.length_a   1.000
_cell.length_b   1.000
_cell.length_c   1.000
_cell.angle_alpha   90.00
_cell.angle_beta   90.00
_cell.angle_gamma   90.00
#
_symmetry.space_group_name_H-M   'P 1'
#
loop_
_entity.id
_entity.type
_entity.pdbx_description
1 polymer ?
#
loop_
_entity_poly.entity_id
_entity_poly.type
_entity_poly.pdbx_seq_one_letter_code
_entity_poly.pdbx_strand_id
1 'polypeptide(L)'
;MERKISRIHLTSEPNIAHFLQVSWEKTLESGFVIILTDGHSAWTGTVSESEISQEADDMAMEKGKYVDELRKALVSGAGPADVYTFNFSKESCYFFFEKNLKDVSFRLGSFNLEKVENPAEVIRELICYCLDTIAENEAKNEHLQKENERLLRDWNDVQGRFEKCVNAKEALETDLYKRFILVLNEKKTKIRSLHNKLLNTAQEQEKDIKQEGETTICSEMTADRDPVYDESTDEENENQPDPSGSASAAVSKDDSIISSLDVIDIAPSRKRRQRMQKNLGTEPKMAPQEHQFQEKEKPDSSLPETSKKEHISAENMSLETLRNSSPEDLFDEI
;
A
#
# COMPACT_ATOMS: atom_id res chain seq x y z
N MET A 1 -16.43 -25.87 -8.51
CA MET A 1 -17.80 -25.62 -8.04
C MET A 1 -17.70 -24.68 -6.86
N GLU A 2 -18.20 -23.47 -7.03
CA GLU A 2 -18.26 -22.44 -6.01
C GLU A 2 -19.65 -22.43 -5.38
N ARG A 3 -19.73 -21.97 -4.13
CA ARG A 3 -20.98 -21.84 -3.40
C ARG A 3 -20.95 -20.66 -2.45
N LYS A 4 -22.10 -20.00 -2.31
CA LYS A 4 -22.36 -18.97 -1.32
C LYS A 4 -23.60 -19.31 -0.52
N ILE A 5 -23.52 -19.08 0.79
CA ILE A 5 -24.65 -19.14 1.72
C ILE A 5 -24.91 -17.73 2.23
N SER A 6 -26.15 -17.30 2.14
CA SER A 6 -26.63 -15.97 2.52
C SER A 6 -27.84 -16.11 3.44
N ARG A 7 -27.89 -15.29 4.49
CA ARG A 7 -29.09 -15.18 5.34
C ARG A 7 -30.04 -14.14 4.74
N ILE A 8 -31.29 -14.50 4.54
CA ILE A 8 -32.34 -13.64 4.01
C ILE A 8 -33.56 -13.63 4.92
N HIS A 9 -34.43 -12.64 4.74
CA HIS A 9 -35.74 -12.57 5.39
C HIS A 9 -36.81 -12.51 4.31
N LEU A 10 -37.81 -13.37 4.43
CA LEU A 10 -38.95 -13.38 3.52
C LEU A 10 -39.98 -12.35 3.98
N THR A 11 -40.64 -11.68 3.05
CA THR A 11 -41.70 -10.70 3.37
C THR A 11 -42.87 -11.35 4.12
N SER A 12 -43.19 -12.61 3.80
CA SER A 12 -44.26 -13.38 4.44
C SER A 12 -43.92 -13.82 5.87
N GLU A 13 -42.63 -14.00 6.18
CA GLU A 13 -42.14 -14.53 7.46
C GLU A 13 -40.94 -13.70 7.96
N PRO A 14 -41.14 -12.42 8.35
CA PRO A 14 -40.04 -11.51 8.68
C PRO A 14 -39.30 -11.89 9.96
N ASN A 15 -39.93 -12.64 10.85
CA ASN A 15 -39.37 -13.06 12.13
C ASN A 15 -38.48 -14.30 12.03
N ILE A 16 -38.50 -15.01 10.90
CA ILE A 16 -37.77 -16.26 10.70
C ILE A 16 -36.65 -16.00 9.69
N ALA A 17 -35.41 -16.17 10.13
CA ALA A 17 -34.26 -16.13 9.25
C ALA A 17 -34.28 -17.36 8.35
N HIS A 18 -34.21 -17.13 7.04
CA HIS A 18 -34.05 -18.18 6.05
C HIS A 18 -32.61 -18.14 5.51
N PHE A 19 -32.12 -19.28 5.05
CA PHE A 19 -30.81 -19.40 4.43
C PHE A 19 -30.97 -19.76 2.96
N LEU A 20 -30.28 -19.00 2.13
CA LEU A 20 -30.19 -19.20 0.69
C LEU A 20 -28.79 -19.67 0.35
N GLN A 21 -28.70 -20.89 -0.18
CA GLN A 21 -27.48 -21.44 -0.74
C GLN A 21 -27.56 -21.36 -2.26
N VAL A 22 -26.55 -20.75 -2.89
CA VAL A 22 -26.41 -20.69 -4.35
C VAL A 22 -25.09 -21.33 -4.71
N SER A 23 -25.10 -22.24 -5.69
CA SER A 23 -23.91 -22.95 -6.14
C SER A 23 -23.81 -22.96 -7.66
N TRP A 24 -22.60 -22.76 -8.19
CA TRP A 24 -22.31 -22.65 -9.62
C TRP A 24 -20.95 -23.28 -9.94
N GLU A 25 -20.69 -23.57 -11.21
CA GLU A 25 -19.44 -24.21 -11.60
C GLU A 25 -18.30 -23.22 -11.80
N LYS A 26 -18.43 -22.35 -12.81
CA LYS A 26 -17.42 -21.35 -13.21
C LYS A 26 -17.95 -19.93 -13.06
N THR A 27 -19.10 -19.66 -13.68
CA THR A 27 -19.76 -18.36 -13.63
C THR A 27 -21.23 -18.57 -13.32
N LEU A 28 -21.84 -17.59 -12.65
CA LEU A 28 -23.28 -17.59 -12.39
C LEU A 28 -24.09 -17.58 -13.70
N GLU A 29 -23.52 -17.03 -14.77
CA GLU A 29 -24.10 -16.99 -16.12
C GLU A 29 -24.29 -18.37 -16.75
N SER A 30 -23.44 -19.34 -16.40
CA SER A 30 -23.52 -20.72 -16.93
C SER A 30 -24.67 -21.53 -16.31
N GLY A 31 -25.43 -20.93 -15.39
CA GLY A 31 -26.43 -21.59 -14.58
C GLY A 31 -25.95 -21.86 -13.16
N PHE A 32 -26.92 -22.05 -12.27
CA PHE A 32 -26.70 -22.28 -10.85
C PHE A 32 -27.81 -23.10 -10.22
N VAL A 33 -27.49 -23.75 -9.10
CA VAL A 33 -28.46 -24.40 -8.22
C VAL A 33 -28.70 -23.52 -7.02
N ILE A 34 -29.97 -23.27 -6.70
CA ILE A 34 -30.43 -22.45 -5.58
C ILE A 34 -31.20 -23.32 -4.59
N ILE A 35 -30.88 -23.19 -3.31
CA ILE A 35 -31.52 -23.93 -2.22
C ILE A 35 -31.97 -22.93 -1.16
N LEU A 36 -33.24 -22.99 -0.80
CA LEU A 36 -33.83 -22.24 0.30
C LEU A 36 -34.09 -23.18 1.48
N THR A 37 -33.72 -22.78 2.70
CA THR A 37 -34.05 -23.54 3.93
C THR A 37 -34.40 -22.60 5.09
N ASP A 38 -35.33 -23.04 5.91
CA ASP A 38 -35.70 -22.43 7.21
C ASP A 38 -35.04 -23.14 8.40
N GLY A 39 -34.13 -24.08 8.13
CA GLY A 39 -33.50 -24.95 9.13
C GLY A 39 -34.31 -26.21 9.47
N HIS A 40 -35.49 -26.40 8.88
CA HIS A 40 -36.31 -27.59 9.04
C HIS A 40 -36.67 -28.25 7.70
N SER A 41 -37.18 -27.48 6.76
CA SER A 41 -37.47 -27.85 5.38
C SER A 41 -36.44 -27.26 4.43
N ALA A 42 -36.35 -27.82 3.22
CA ALA A 42 -35.51 -27.32 2.16
C ALA A 42 -36.25 -27.37 0.82
N TRP A 43 -35.97 -26.41 -0.04
CA TRP A 43 -36.49 -26.33 -1.40
C TRP A 43 -35.34 -26.04 -2.36
N THR A 44 -35.28 -26.76 -3.49
CA THR A 44 -34.18 -26.67 -4.46
C THR A 44 -34.71 -26.29 -5.83
N GLY A 45 -34.03 -25.39 -6.52
CA GLY A 45 -34.27 -25.05 -7.91
C GLY A 45 -32.97 -25.08 -8.70
N THR A 46 -33.07 -25.37 -9.99
CA THR A 46 -31.95 -25.27 -10.92
C THR A 46 -32.28 -24.23 -11.97
N VAL A 47 -31.33 -23.36 -12.26
CA VAL A 47 -31.45 -22.32 -13.29
C VAL A 47 -30.35 -22.57 -14.31
N SER A 48 -30.74 -22.77 -15.55
CA SER A 48 -29.86 -22.99 -16.70
C SER A 48 -29.38 -21.67 -17.32
N GLU A 49 -28.28 -21.71 -18.07
CA GLU A 49 -27.80 -20.55 -18.84
C GLU A 49 -28.86 -20.00 -19.81
N SER A 50 -29.65 -20.87 -20.43
CA SER A 50 -30.73 -20.47 -21.34
C SER A 50 -31.81 -19.67 -20.62
N GLU A 51 -32.18 -20.07 -19.41
CA GLU A 51 -33.18 -19.34 -18.61
C GLU A 51 -32.67 -17.98 -18.16
N ILE A 52 -31.39 -17.88 -17.80
CA ILE A 52 -30.76 -16.59 -17.45
C ILE A 52 -30.75 -15.65 -18.67
N SER A 53 -30.42 -16.18 -19.85
CA SER A 53 -30.40 -15.41 -21.09
C SER A 53 -31.80 -14.93 -21.46
N GLN A 54 -32.79 -15.82 -21.38
CA GLN A 54 -34.18 -15.50 -21.67
C GLN A 54 -34.75 -14.46 -20.71
N GLU A 55 -34.53 -14.60 -19.40
CA GLU A 55 -35.03 -13.63 -18.41
C GLU A 55 -34.36 -12.25 -18.59
N ALA A 56 -33.08 -12.20 -18.96
CA ALA A 56 -32.41 -10.94 -19.28
C ALA A 56 -33.06 -10.25 -20.50
N ASP A 57 -33.36 -11.01 -21.56
CA ASP A 57 -34.04 -10.51 -22.76
C ASP A 57 -35.47 -10.05 -22.46
N ASP A 58 -36.23 -10.80 -21.66
CA ASP A 58 -37.59 -10.47 -21.23
C ASP A 58 -37.63 -9.19 -20.38
N MET A 59 -36.58 -8.94 -19.60
CA MET A 59 -36.38 -7.70 -18.86
C MET A 59 -35.78 -6.55 -19.69
N ALA A 60 -35.51 -6.77 -20.98
CA ALA A 60 -34.81 -5.85 -21.87
C ALA A 60 -33.48 -5.32 -21.27
N MET A 61 -32.74 -6.22 -20.62
CA MET A 61 -31.46 -5.94 -19.95
C MET A 61 -30.32 -6.70 -20.63
N GLU A 62 -29.15 -6.06 -20.74
CA GLU A 62 -27.94 -6.75 -21.20
C GLU A 62 -27.60 -7.92 -20.26
N LYS A 63 -27.38 -9.12 -20.81
CA LYS A 63 -27.11 -10.36 -20.05
C LYS A 63 -26.06 -10.17 -18.95
N GLY A 64 -24.94 -9.51 -19.24
CA GLY A 64 -23.90 -9.22 -18.25
C GLY A 64 -24.41 -8.39 -17.07
N LYS A 65 -25.17 -7.32 -17.33
CA LYS A 65 -25.78 -6.48 -16.28
C LYS A 65 -26.80 -7.26 -15.46
N TYR A 66 -27.57 -8.13 -16.11
CA TYR A 66 -28.54 -8.98 -15.41
C TYR A 66 -27.84 -9.94 -14.45
N VAL A 67 -26.78 -10.61 -14.91
CA VAL A 67 -25.96 -11.50 -14.07
C VAL A 67 -25.31 -10.75 -12.90
N ASP A 68 -24.88 -9.50 -13.10
CA ASP A 68 -24.37 -8.67 -12.00
C ASP A 68 -25.44 -8.35 -10.96
N GLU A 69 -26.68 -8.08 -11.38
CA GLU A 69 -27.81 -7.89 -10.47
C GLU A 69 -28.18 -9.18 -9.72
N LEU A 70 -28.15 -10.34 -10.39
CA LEU A 70 -28.29 -11.64 -9.72
C LEU A 70 -27.19 -11.86 -8.67
N ARG A 71 -25.95 -11.52 -9.00
CA ARG A 71 -24.81 -11.65 -8.09
C ARG A 71 -24.99 -10.77 -6.85
N LYS A 72 -25.43 -9.52 -6.99
CA LYS A 72 -25.69 -8.63 -5.85
C LYS A 72 -26.83 -9.14 -4.97
N ALA A 73 -27.92 -9.58 -5.58
CA ALA A 73 -29.11 -10.03 -4.86
C ALA A 73 -28.89 -11.35 -4.12
N LEU A 74 -28.24 -12.33 -4.77
CA LEU A 74 -28.19 -13.71 -4.28
C LEU A 74 -26.86 -14.09 -3.62
N VAL A 75 -25.74 -13.45 -4.00
CA VAL A 75 -24.38 -13.90 -3.63
C VAL A 75 -23.61 -12.87 -2.80
N SER A 76 -23.30 -11.70 -3.36
CA SER A 76 -22.31 -10.78 -2.79
C SER A 76 -22.84 -9.95 -1.62
N GLY A 77 -24.16 -9.97 -1.39
CA GLY A 77 -24.83 -9.02 -0.53
C GLY A 77 -24.95 -7.66 -1.24
N ALA A 78 -26.11 -7.03 -1.07
CA ALA A 78 -26.39 -5.75 -1.67
C ALA A 78 -25.50 -4.66 -1.05
N GLY A 79 -24.95 -3.77 -1.87
CA GLY A 79 -24.30 -2.55 -1.36
C GLY A 79 -25.31 -1.68 -0.61
N PRO A 80 -24.87 -0.66 0.14
CA PRO A 80 -25.77 0.18 0.95
C PRO A 80 -26.87 0.91 0.14
N ALA A 81 -26.74 0.98 -1.19
CA ALA A 81 -27.72 1.58 -2.09
C ALA A 81 -28.68 0.57 -2.75
N ASP A 82 -28.34 -0.72 -2.75
CA ASP A 82 -29.15 -1.76 -3.36
C ASP A 82 -29.98 -2.45 -2.26
N VAL A 83 -31.31 -2.49 -2.43
CA VAL A 83 -32.22 -3.14 -1.46
C VAL A 83 -33.05 -4.17 -2.20
N TYR A 84 -32.95 -5.43 -1.78
CA TYR A 84 -33.71 -6.53 -2.37
C TYR A 84 -34.71 -7.10 -1.38
N THR A 85 -35.88 -7.46 -1.88
CA THR A 85 -36.96 -8.10 -1.13
C THR A 85 -37.17 -9.51 -1.67
N PHE A 86 -37.30 -10.48 -0.77
CA PHE A 86 -37.43 -11.89 -1.11
C PHE A 86 -38.80 -12.40 -0.70
N ASN A 87 -39.44 -13.13 -1.60
CA ASN A 87 -40.78 -13.67 -1.39
C ASN A 87 -40.78 -15.16 -1.76
N PHE A 88 -41.43 -15.94 -0.93
CA PHE A 88 -41.59 -17.37 -1.17
C PHE A 88 -42.95 -17.85 -0.65
N SER A 89 -43.65 -18.61 -1.47
CA SER A 89 -44.87 -19.30 -1.07
C SER A 89 -44.59 -20.80 -0.92
N LYS A 90 -44.80 -21.34 0.28
CA LYS A 90 -44.62 -22.77 0.59
C LYS A 90 -45.64 -23.67 -0.14
N GLU A 91 -46.77 -23.09 -0.56
CA GLU A 91 -47.86 -23.82 -1.23
C GLU A 91 -47.59 -23.98 -2.73
N SER A 92 -47.21 -22.89 -3.41
CA SER A 92 -46.89 -22.93 -4.84
C SER A 92 -45.42 -23.24 -5.12
N CYS A 93 -44.59 -23.27 -4.08
CA CYS A 93 -43.13 -23.35 -4.14
C CYS A 93 -42.50 -22.33 -5.11
N TYR A 94 -43.17 -21.19 -5.27
CA TYR A 94 -42.72 -20.10 -6.13
C TYR A 94 -41.90 -19.11 -5.32
N PHE A 95 -40.63 -18.95 -5.69
CA PHE A 95 -39.71 -17.97 -5.14
C PHE A 95 -39.54 -16.83 -6.13
N PHE A 96 -39.56 -15.59 -5.64
CA PHE A 96 -39.20 -14.44 -6.44
C PHE A 96 -38.59 -13.35 -5.58
N PHE A 97 -37.82 -12.48 -6.22
CA PHE A 97 -37.19 -11.36 -5.53
C PHE A 97 -37.26 -10.12 -6.39
N GLU A 98 -37.35 -8.99 -5.71
CA GLU A 98 -37.52 -7.69 -6.32
C GLU A 98 -36.36 -6.79 -5.95
N LYS A 99 -36.02 -5.88 -6.86
CA LYS A 99 -35.12 -4.78 -6.59
C LYS A 99 -35.95 -3.56 -6.21
N ASN A 100 -35.65 -2.96 -5.06
CA ASN A 100 -36.29 -1.76 -4.58
C ASN A 100 -35.46 -0.55 -4.98
N LEU A 101 -36.08 0.35 -5.75
CA LEU A 101 -35.51 1.62 -6.20
C LEU A 101 -36.37 2.76 -5.65
N LYS A 102 -35.90 3.37 -4.55
CA LYS A 102 -36.61 4.46 -3.86
C LYS A 102 -38.06 4.06 -3.53
N ASP A 103 -39.03 4.51 -4.33
CA ASP A 103 -40.47 4.32 -4.10
C ASP A 103 -41.09 3.25 -5.03
N VAL A 104 -40.28 2.59 -5.86
CA VAL A 104 -40.73 1.58 -6.82
C VAL A 104 -39.95 0.29 -6.60
N SER A 105 -40.65 -0.84 -6.54
CA SER A 105 -40.04 -2.16 -6.66
C SER A 105 -40.38 -2.78 -8.01
N PHE A 106 -39.46 -3.57 -8.54
CA PHE A 106 -39.72 -4.39 -9.71
C PHE A 106 -39.13 -5.79 -9.53
N ARG A 107 -39.82 -6.79 -10.06
CA ARG A 107 -39.36 -8.18 -10.01
C ARG A 107 -38.09 -8.33 -10.83
N LEU A 108 -37.03 -8.83 -10.18
CA LEU A 108 -35.72 -9.04 -10.78
C LEU A 108 -35.51 -10.50 -11.20
N GLY A 109 -36.18 -11.43 -10.55
CA GLY A 109 -36.14 -12.83 -10.96
C GLY A 109 -37.13 -13.67 -10.19
N SER A 110 -37.43 -14.84 -10.74
CA SER A 110 -38.28 -15.82 -10.09
C SER A 110 -37.89 -17.25 -10.46
N PHE A 111 -38.08 -18.16 -9.51
CA PHE A 111 -37.73 -19.57 -9.64
C PHE A 111 -38.86 -20.42 -9.06
N ASN A 112 -39.16 -21.54 -9.73
CA ASN A 112 -39.92 -22.61 -9.10
C ASN A 112 -38.95 -23.48 -8.34
N LEU A 113 -39.15 -23.60 -7.03
CA LEU A 113 -38.35 -24.49 -6.19
C LEU A 113 -39.15 -25.78 -5.95
N GLU A 114 -38.47 -26.90 -5.83
CA GLU A 114 -39.08 -28.18 -5.50
C GLU A 114 -38.78 -28.51 -4.05
N LYS A 115 -39.79 -28.97 -3.31
CA LYS A 115 -39.60 -29.37 -1.91
C LYS A 115 -38.75 -30.62 -1.85
N VAL A 116 -37.68 -30.56 -1.07
CA VAL A 116 -36.74 -31.68 -0.91
C VAL A 116 -37.33 -32.74 0.01
N GLU A 117 -37.23 -34.02 -0.37
CA GLU A 117 -37.74 -35.16 0.42
C GLU A 117 -36.95 -35.38 1.73
N ASN A 118 -35.63 -35.18 1.69
CA ASN A 118 -34.73 -35.31 2.84
C ASN A 118 -34.05 -33.97 3.20
N PRO A 119 -34.76 -33.01 3.82
CA PRO A 119 -34.18 -31.72 4.19
C PRO A 119 -32.98 -31.84 5.14
N ALA A 120 -33.00 -32.85 6.03
CA ALA A 120 -31.96 -33.03 7.03
C ALA A 120 -30.59 -33.32 6.40
N GLU A 121 -30.55 -34.00 5.26
CA GLU A 121 -29.30 -34.24 4.52
C GLU A 121 -28.73 -32.96 3.90
N VAL A 122 -29.58 -32.16 3.26
CA VAL A 122 -29.20 -30.86 2.70
C VAL A 122 -28.68 -29.92 3.79
N ILE A 123 -29.35 -29.87 4.93
CA ILE A 123 -28.92 -29.02 6.06
C ILE A 123 -27.61 -29.52 6.65
N ARG A 124 -27.40 -30.84 6.77
CA ARG A 124 -26.12 -31.40 7.22
C ARG A 124 -24.98 -31.04 6.25
N GLU A 125 -25.20 -31.20 4.94
CA GLU A 125 -24.22 -30.86 3.91
C GLU A 125 -23.86 -29.37 3.93
N LEU A 126 -24.86 -28.49 4.11
CA LEU A 126 -24.68 -27.06 4.28
C LEU A 126 -23.84 -26.71 5.52
N ILE A 127 -24.11 -27.37 6.66
CA ILE A 127 -23.35 -27.16 7.90
C ILE A 127 -21.91 -27.69 7.76
N CYS A 128 -21.73 -28.89 7.18
CA CYS A 128 -20.40 -29.45 6.91
C CYS A 128 -19.57 -28.49 6.04
N TYR A 129 -20.15 -27.96 4.97
CA TYR A 129 -19.48 -26.97 4.14
C TYR A 129 -19.08 -25.71 4.92
N CYS A 130 -19.95 -25.20 5.81
CA CYS A 130 -19.61 -24.07 6.66
C CYS A 130 -18.42 -24.40 7.57
N LEU A 131 -18.40 -25.58 8.20
CA LEU A 131 -17.31 -26.02 9.07
C LEU A 131 -15.99 -26.17 8.31
N ASP A 132 -16.02 -26.79 7.14
CA ASP A 132 -14.84 -26.94 6.28
C ASP A 132 -14.30 -25.56 5.84
N THR A 133 -15.20 -24.64 5.46
CA THR A 133 -14.85 -23.27 5.08
C THR A 133 -14.24 -22.49 6.25
N ILE A 134 -14.76 -22.66 7.46
CA ILE A 134 -14.19 -22.05 8.67
C ILE A 134 -12.77 -22.58 8.90
N ALA A 135 -12.59 -23.90 8.91
CA ALA A 135 -11.29 -24.52 9.13
C ALA A 135 -10.25 -24.11 8.07
N GLU A 136 -10.64 -24.06 6.80
CA GLU A 136 -9.77 -23.59 5.71
C GLU A 136 -9.37 -22.12 5.90
N ASN A 137 -10.34 -21.26 6.26
CA ASN A 137 -10.07 -19.84 6.50
C ASN A 137 -9.21 -19.60 7.75
N GLU A 138 -9.40 -20.38 8.81
CA GLU A 138 -8.55 -20.34 10.00
C GLU A 138 -7.10 -20.71 9.65
N ALA A 139 -6.90 -21.81 8.91
CA ALA A 139 -5.57 -22.22 8.46
C ALA A 139 -4.90 -21.17 7.55
N LYS A 140 -5.66 -20.57 6.62
CA LYS A 140 -5.18 -19.46 5.79
C LYS A 140 -4.82 -18.23 6.62
N ASN A 141 -5.62 -17.89 7.62
CA ASN A 141 -5.38 -16.75 8.49
C ASN A 141 -4.12 -16.97 9.33
N GLU A 142 -3.93 -18.15 9.91
CA GLU A 142 -2.69 -18.49 10.63
C GLU A 142 -1.46 -18.42 9.72
N HIS A 143 -1.58 -18.91 8.49
CA HIS A 143 -0.50 -18.82 7.51
C HIS A 143 -0.15 -17.37 7.16
N LEU A 144 -1.16 -16.54 6.84
CA LEU A 144 -0.98 -15.12 6.56
C LEU A 144 -0.41 -14.36 7.75
N GLN A 145 -0.81 -14.73 8.97
CA GLN A 145 -0.27 -14.14 10.20
C GLN A 145 1.23 -14.44 10.34
N LYS A 146 1.65 -15.69 10.12
CA LYS A 146 3.08 -16.09 10.13
C LYS A 146 3.88 -15.35 9.06
N GLU A 147 3.32 -15.19 7.85
CA GLU A 147 3.95 -14.44 6.77
C GLU A 147 4.07 -12.95 7.10
N ASN A 148 3.04 -12.35 7.70
CA ASN A 148 3.07 -10.96 8.15
C ASN A 148 4.17 -10.74 9.19
N GLU A 149 4.24 -11.61 10.21
CA GLU A 149 5.29 -11.56 11.22
C GLU A 149 6.69 -11.75 10.62
N ARG A 150 6.84 -12.64 9.62
CA ARG A 150 8.11 -12.80 8.90
C ARG A 150 8.49 -11.51 8.19
N LEU A 151 7.58 -10.95 7.40
CA LEU A 151 7.83 -9.70 6.66
C LEU A 151 8.15 -8.54 7.60
N LEU A 152 7.48 -8.46 8.75
CA LEU A 152 7.77 -7.45 9.77
C LEU A 152 9.18 -7.62 10.36
N ARG A 153 9.62 -8.85 10.64
CA ARG A 153 11.00 -9.12 11.09
C ARG A 153 12.02 -8.73 10.02
N ASP A 154 11.78 -9.13 8.77
CA ASP A 154 12.68 -8.83 7.66
C ASP A 154 12.78 -7.32 7.42
N TRP A 155 11.66 -6.61 7.50
CA TRP A 155 11.63 -5.15 7.39
C TRP A 155 12.45 -4.47 8.49
N ASN A 156 12.30 -4.89 9.74
CA ASN A 156 13.08 -4.36 10.87
C ASN A 156 14.58 -4.66 10.72
N ASP A 157 14.96 -5.86 10.26
CA ASP A 157 16.36 -6.20 9.99
C ASP A 157 16.96 -5.34 8.89
N VAL A 158 16.25 -5.18 7.76
CA VAL A 158 16.69 -4.32 6.65
C VAL A 158 16.82 -2.87 7.09
N GLN A 159 15.86 -2.35 7.87
CA GLN A 159 15.95 -1.00 8.44
C GLN A 159 17.19 -0.86 9.33
N GLY A 160 17.43 -1.80 10.23
CA GLY A 160 18.60 -1.75 11.12
C GLY A 160 19.93 -1.83 10.35
N ARG A 161 20.00 -2.61 9.26
CA ARG A 161 21.18 -2.63 8.37
C ARG A 161 21.34 -1.32 7.60
N PHE A 162 20.23 -0.73 7.16
CA PHE A 162 20.22 0.54 6.45
C PHE A 162 20.75 1.66 7.34
N GLU A 163 20.27 1.77 8.58
CA GLU A 163 20.77 2.76 9.55
C GLU A 163 22.26 2.60 9.83
N LYS A 164 22.75 1.37 9.99
CA LYS A 164 24.19 1.08 10.13
C LYS A 164 24.99 1.51 8.90
N CYS A 165 24.46 1.28 7.70
CA CYS A 165 25.10 1.69 6.45
C CYS A 165 25.21 3.21 6.34
N VAL A 166 24.13 3.94 6.67
CA VAL A 166 24.12 5.41 6.69
C VAL A 166 25.16 5.93 7.69
N ASN A 167 25.17 5.41 8.92
CA ASN A 167 26.14 5.83 9.93
C ASN A 167 27.59 5.55 9.51
N ALA A 168 27.86 4.38 8.90
CA ALA A 168 29.18 4.04 8.39
C ALA A 168 29.63 4.96 7.25
N LYS A 169 28.71 5.29 6.32
CA LYS A 169 28.94 6.24 5.24
C LYS A 169 29.28 7.62 5.80
N GLU A 170 28.48 8.15 6.72
CA GLU A 170 28.68 9.48 7.29
C GLU A 170 30.00 9.58 8.06
N ALA A 171 30.36 8.53 8.81
CA ALA A 171 31.64 8.45 9.50
C ALA A 171 32.82 8.46 8.52
N LEU A 172 32.73 7.68 7.44
CA LEU A 172 33.74 7.63 6.39
C LEU A 172 33.87 8.98 5.66
N GLU A 173 32.76 9.61 5.31
CA GLU A 173 32.74 10.93 4.68
C GLU A 173 33.41 11.96 5.57
N THR A 174 33.07 11.98 6.87
CA THR A 174 33.66 12.89 7.85
C THR A 174 35.17 12.68 7.98
N ASP A 175 35.63 11.43 8.04
CA ASP A 175 37.06 11.10 8.11
C ASP A 175 37.81 11.53 6.83
N LEU A 176 37.24 11.25 5.65
CA LEU A 176 37.82 11.65 4.37
C LEU A 176 37.91 13.18 4.25
N TYR A 177 36.86 13.91 4.65
CA TYR A 177 36.89 15.38 4.67
C TYR A 177 37.95 15.92 5.63
N LYS A 178 38.11 15.33 6.82
CA LYS A 178 39.18 15.72 7.75
C LYS A 178 40.56 15.54 7.14
N ARG A 179 40.84 14.38 6.53
CA ARG A 179 42.12 14.10 5.85
C ARG A 179 42.35 15.05 4.68
N PHE A 180 41.32 15.33 3.89
CA PHE A 180 41.40 16.27 2.78
C PHE A 180 41.74 17.69 3.23
N ILE A 181 41.16 18.16 4.34
CA ILE A 181 41.48 19.47 4.94
C ILE A 181 42.95 19.55 5.35
N LEU A 182 43.52 18.48 5.92
CA LEU A 182 44.94 18.44 6.27
C LEU A 182 45.83 18.62 5.04
N VAL A 183 45.57 17.85 3.98
CA VAL A 183 46.30 17.97 2.70
C VAL A 183 46.17 19.37 2.10
N LEU A 184 44.96 19.94 2.09
CA LEU A 184 44.74 21.30 1.61
C LEU A 184 45.51 22.34 2.44
N ASN A 185 45.58 22.18 3.76
CA ASN A 185 46.27 23.10 4.64
C ASN A 185 47.79 23.04 4.46
N GLU A 186 48.36 21.85 4.26
CA GLU A 186 49.77 21.68 3.90
C GLU A 186 50.08 22.35 2.56
N LYS A 187 49.24 22.11 1.54
CA LYS A 187 49.39 22.75 0.21
C LYS A 187 49.28 24.28 0.31
N LYS A 188 48.29 24.82 1.04
CA LYS A 188 48.16 26.27 1.31
C LYS A 188 49.39 26.83 2.01
N THR A 189 49.94 26.11 2.97
CA THR A 189 51.15 26.54 3.71
C THR A 189 52.38 26.54 2.81
N LYS A 190 52.53 25.54 1.94
CA LYS A 190 53.61 25.52 0.94
C LYS A 190 53.50 26.67 -0.06
N ILE A 191 52.29 26.98 -0.56
CA ILE A 191 52.05 28.13 -1.45
C ILE A 191 52.42 29.44 -0.76
N ARG A 192 51.99 29.64 0.50
CA ARG A 192 52.35 30.85 1.27
C ARG A 192 53.86 30.98 1.49
N SER A 193 54.53 29.87 1.80
CA SER A 193 55.99 29.81 1.94
C SER A 193 56.70 30.23 0.64
N LEU A 194 56.26 29.72 -0.51
CA LEU A 194 56.86 30.05 -1.80
C LEU A 194 56.59 31.51 -2.19
N HIS A 195 55.36 31.99 -1.99
CA HIS A 195 55.02 33.40 -2.20
C HIS A 195 55.89 34.34 -1.36
N ASN A 196 56.06 34.06 -0.06
CA ASN A 196 56.90 34.88 0.80
C ASN A 196 58.37 34.85 0.38
N LYS A 197 58.90 33.69 -0.04
CA LYS A 197 60.27 33.62 -0.58
C LYS A 197 60.43 34.48 -1.83
N LEU A 198 59.48 34.38 -2.77
CA LEU A 198 59.51 35.16 -4.01
C LEU A 198 59.41 36.66 -3.75
N LEU A 199 58.56 37.07 -2.79
CA LEU A 199 58.42 38.47 -2.37
C LEU A 199 59.71 38.99 -1.73
N ASN A 200 60.34 38.20 -0.85
CA ASN A 200 61.61 38.59 -0.22
C ASN A 200 62.73 38.74 -1.24
N THR A 201 62.86 37.82 -2.21
CA THR A 201 63.87 37.94 -3.27
C THR A 201 63.63 39.14 -4.17
N ALA A 202 62.37 39.49 -4.45
CA ALA A 202 62.04 40.70 -5.20
C ALA A 202 62.40 41.97 -4.40
N GLN A 203 62.19 41.96 -3.08
CA GLN A 203 62.51 43.08 -2.20
C GLN A 203 64.01 43.23 -1.93
N GLU A 204 64.78 42.14 -1.97
CA GLU A 204 66.25 42.14 -1.95
C GLU A 204 66.81 42.70 -3.26
N GLN A 205 66.27 42.32 -4.42
CA GLN A 205 66.63 42.94 -5.70
C GLN A 205 66.30 44.44 -5.75
N GLU A 206 65.18 44.87 -5.17
CA GLU A 206 64.81 46.29 -5.09
C GLU A 206 65.72 47.09 -4.12
N LYS A 207 66.30 46.42 -3.11
CA LYS A 207 67.28 47.03 -2.19
C LYS A 207 68.68 47.07 -2.78
N ASP A 208 69.08 46.07 -3.58
CA ASP A 208 70.32 46.13 -4.38
C ASP A 208 70.23 47.24 -5.44
N ILE A 209 69.08 47.40 -6.11
CA ILE A 209 68.87 48.50 -7.08
C ILE A 209 68.84 49.89 -6.39
N LYS A 210 68.45 49.98 -5.11
CA LYS A 210 68.47 51.24 -4.33
C LYS A 210 69.82 51.55 -3.68
N GLN A 211 70.78 50.62 -3.63
CA GLN A 211 72.16 50.89 -3.22
C GLN A 211 73.08 51.27 -4.39
N GLU A 212 72.67 51.04 -5.64
CA GLU A 212 73.43 51.36 -6.85
C GLU A 212 72.75 52.43 -7.72
N GLY A 213 72.20 53.47 -7.09
CA GLY A 213 71.31 54.42 -7.79
C GLY A 213 71.26 55.84 -7.22
N GLU A 214 72.40 56.40 -6.80
CA GLU A 214 72.53 57.85 -6.61
C GLU A 214 73.56 58.40 -7.62
N THR A 215 73.10 58.72 -8.85
CA THR A 215 73.55 59.87 -9.66
C THR A 215 72.79 60.00 -11.00
N THR A 216 72.07 61.13 -11.11
CA THR A 216 71.88 62.00 -12.30
C THR A 216 71.00 61.59 -13.51
N ILE A 217 69.76 62.10 -13.48
CA ILE A 217 69.14 63.15 -14.35
C ILE A 217 69.00 62.93 -15.89
N CYS A 218 67.72 62.87 -16.30
CA CYS A 218 66.97 63.38 -17.49
C CYS A 218 67.56 63.36 -18.91
N SER A 219 66.77 62.84 -19.88
CA SER A 219 66.24 63.64 -21.01
C SER A 219 65.13 62.90 -21.81
N GLU A 220 64.42 63.70 -22.61
CA GLU A 220 63.07 63.64 -23.19
C GLU A 220 62.79 62.68 -24.38
N MET A 221 61.50 62.28 -24.47
CA MET A 221 60.57 62.33 -25.62
C MET A 221 60.87 61.55 -26.92
N THR A 222 59.97 60.63 -27.32
CA THR A 222 59.02 60.82 -28.45
C THR A 222 58.24 59.54 -28.84
N ALA A 223 56.92 59.75 -29.00
CA ALA A 223 55.99 59.25 -30.03
C ALA A 223 55.62 57.76 -30.23
N ASP A 224 54.30 57.58 -30.29
CA ASP A 224 53.49 56.63 -31.07
C ASP A 224 53.46 55.13 -30.66
N ARG A 225 52.35 54.67 -30.07
CA ARG A 225 51.06 54.47 -30.78
C ARG A 225 49.92 54.07 -29.83
N ASP A 226 48.85 54.86 -29.91
CA ASP A 226 47.48 54.69 -29.39
C ASP A 226 46.72 53.44 -29.94
N PRO A 227 45.45 53.18 -29.57
CA PRO A 227 44.77 53.36 -28.28
C PRO A 227 43.87 52.16 -27.90
N VAL A 228 43.37 52.21 -26.66
CA VAL A 228 42.16 51.52 -26.20
C VAL A 228 40.94 52.06 -26.96
N TYR A 229 40.10 51.18 -27.51
CA TYR A 229 38.77 51.55 -28.02
C TYR A 229 37.70 50.91 -27.14
N ASP A 230 36.80 51.77 -26.73
CA ASP A 230 35.71 51.62 -25.79
C ASP A 230 34.38 51.72 -26.56
N GLU A 231 33.37 51.07 -25.98
CA GLU A 231 31.94 51.34 -26.09
C GLU A 231 31.13 51.06 -27.38
N SER A 232 30.06 50.27 -27.15
CA SER A 232 28.70 50.45 -27.71
C SER A 232 28.50 49.96 -29.16
N THR A 233 27.36 49.48 -29.65
CA THR A 233 25.95 49.40 -29.22
C THR A 233 25.28 48.26 -30.04
N ASP A 234 24.24 47.66 -29.48
CA ASP A 234 22.95 47.22 -30.08
C ASP A 234 22.84 46.92 -31.60
N GLU A 235 22.13 45.83 -31.93
CA GLU A 235 20.84 45.86 -32.63
C GLU A 235 20.36 44.43 -32.95
N GLU A 236 19.07 44.24 -32.76
CA GLU A 236 18.26 43.05 -32.97
C GLU A 236 18.20 42.63 -34.47
N ASN A 237 17.97 41.33 -34.76
CA ASN A 237 16.76 40.96 -35.51
C ASN A 237 16.46 39.46 -35.52
N GLU A 238 15.17 39.17 -35.52
CA GLU A 238 14.54 37.87 -35.38
C GLU A 238 14.40 37.08 -36.70
N ASN A 239 14.10 35.79 -36.52
CA ASN A 239 13.05 34.99 -37.19
C ASN A 239 13.33 34.04 -38.38
N GLN A 240 13.26 32.74 -38.02
CA GLN A 240 12.49 31.61 -38.63
C GLN A 240 13.03 30.95 -39.93
N PRO A 241 12.48 29.78 -40.37
CA PRO A 241 12.36 28.47 -39.68
C PRO A 241 12.79 27.26 -40.57
N ASP A 242 12.71 26.05 -40.02
CA ASP A 242 12.98 24.72 -40.64
C ASP A 242 12.26 24.46 -41.99
N PRO A 243 12.68 23.43 -42.77
CA PRO A 243 11.96 22.14 -42.68
C PRO A 243 12.77 20.85 -42.90
N SER A 244 12.42 19.83 -42.09
CA SER A 244 12.22 18.38 -42.34
C SER A 244 13.04 17.57 -43.37
N GLY A 245 13.45 16.35 -42.97
CA GLY A 245 13.70 15.25 -43.92
C GLY A 245 14.44 14.00 -43.41
N SER A 246 13.67 12.98 -42.99
CA SER A 246 13.94 11.53 -43.04
C SER A 246 15.16 10.91 -42.30
N ALA A 247 14.86 10.08 -41.29
CA ALA A 247 15.79 9.09 -40.74
C ALA A 247 15.39 7.67 -41.21
N SER A 248 16.38 6.90 -41.67
CA SER A 248 16.25 5.49 -42.03
C SER A 248 16.99 4.58 -41.05
N ALA A 249 16.26 3.56 -40.58
CA ALA A 249 16.67 2.16 -40.46
C ALA A 249 17.90 1.74 -39.61
N ALA A 250 17.56 1.09 -38.48
CA ALA A 250 17.81 -0.34 -38.22
C ALA A 250 19.01 -0.79 -37.35
N VAL A 251 18.74 -1.92 -36.68
CA VAL A 251 19.65 -2.95 -36.10
C VAL A 251 20.16 -2.62 -34.68
N SER A 252 19.59 -3.13 -33.58
CA SER A 252 19.34 -4.51 -33.05
C SER A 252 20.41 -5.01 -32.06
N LYS A 253 19.90 -5.60 -30.97
CA LYS A 253 20.46 -6.65 -30.10
C LYS A 253 21.43 -6.30 -28.97
N ASP A 254 20.86 -6.41 -27.76
CA ASP A 254 21.18 -7.34 -26.66
C ASP A 254 22.60 -7.46 -26.09
N ASP A 255 22.57 -7.40 -24.75
CA ASP A 255 23.25 -8.25 -23.77
C ASP A 255 24.68 -7.95 -23.25
N SER A 256 24.70 -7.78 -21.91
CA SER A 256 25.64 -8.37 -20.96
C SER A 256 26.91 -7.61 -20.51
N ILE A 257 26.84 -7.15 -19.26
CA ILE A 257 27.70 -7.52 -18.10
C ILE A 257 29.24 -7.39 -18.27
N ILE A 258 29.77 -6.37 -17.57
CA ILE A 258 31.11 -6.26 -16.94
C ILE A 258 32.33 -6.26 -17.88
N SER A 259 32.92 -5.07 -18.11
CA SER A 259 34.36 -4.79 -17.88
C SER A 259 34.81 -3.52 -18.63
N SER A 260 34.93 -2.41 -17.91
CA SER A 260 36.09 -1.51 -18.00
C SER A 260 35.88 -0.33 -17.06
N LEU A 261 36.53 -0.41 -15.91
CA LEU A 261 36.74 0.69 -14.99
C LEU A 261 37.73 1.66 -15.65
N ASP A 262 37.23 2.64 -16.41
CA ASP A 262 38.02 3.81 -16.78
C ASP A 262 37.56 4.99 -15.94
N VAL A 263 38.43 5.32 -14.98
CA VAL A 263 38.34 6.47 -14.09
C VAL A 263 38.56 7.71 -14.94
N ILE A 264 37.47 8.40 -15.29
CA ILE A 264 37.54 9.75 -15.84
C ILE A 264 37.85 10.69 -14.67
N ASP A 265 39.03 11.31 -14.71
CA ASP A 265 39.48 12.34 -13.77
C ASP A 265 38.62 13.61 -13.96
N ILE A 266 37.55 13.72 -13.18
CA ILE A 266 36.67 14.90 -13.18
C ILE A 266 37.25 15.92 -12.19
N ALA A 267 37.89 16.95 -12.75
CA ALA A 267 38.30 18.13 -12.00
C ALA A 267 37.08 18.79 -11.30
N PRO A 268 37.23 19.38 -10.09
CA PRO A 268 36.10 19.90 -9.34
C PRO A 268 35.54 21.16 -10.03
N SER A 269 34.42 21.03 -10.74
CA SER A 269 33.71 22.18 -11.27
C SER A 269 32.86 22.84 -10.18
N ARG A 270 32.97 24.16 -10.08
CA ARG A 270 32.24 25.01 -9.13
C ARG A 270 30.75 25.00 -9.48
N LYS A 271 30.00 24.04 -8.95
CA LYS A 271 28.53 24.00 -9.09
C LYS A 271 27.88 25.14 -8.30
N ARG A 272 27.37 26.11 -9.06
CA ARG A 272 26.38 27.12 -8.68
C ARG A 272 25.14 26.42 -8.12
N ARG A 273 24.75 26.77 -6.89
CA ARG A 273 23.55 26.27 -6.21
C ARG A 273 22.32 26.63 -7.05
N GLN A 274 21.70 25.66 -7.73
CA GLN A 274 20.33 25.84 -8.20
C GLN A 274 19.42 25.74 -6.98
N ARG A 275 18.82 26.88 -6.63
CA ARG A 275 17.76 26.99 -5.66
C ARG A 275 16.52 26.35 -6.29
N MET A 276 16.16 25.14 -5.90
CA MET A 276 14.85 24.57 -6.23
C MET A 276 13.77 25.49 -5.67
N GLN A 277 12.89 25.97 -6.55
CA GLN A 277 11.66 26.66 -6.18
C GLN A 277 10.81 25.68 -5.35
N LYS A 278 10.39 26.13 -4.16
CA LYS A 278 9.35 25.46 -3.39
C LYS A 278 8.08 25.50 -4.22
N ASN A 279 7.65 24.36 -4.76
CA ASN A 279 6.28 24.21 -5.21
C ASN A 279 5.40 24.07 -3.96
N LEU A 280 4.55 25.08 -3.75
CA LEU A 280 3.36 25.00 -2.91
C LEU A 280 2.42 23.97 -3.55
N GLY A 281 2.25 22.84 -2.88
CA GLY A 281 1.28 21.81 -3.21
C GLY A 281 0.55 21.38 -1.94
N THR A 282 -0.68 21.88 -1.83
CA THR A 282 -1.81 21.51 -0.96
C THR A 282 -1.61 20.35 0.03
N GLU A 283 -1.65 20.66 1.32
CA GLU A 283 -1.85 19.70 2.41
C GLU A 283 -3.26 19.08 2.37
N PRO A 284 -3.42 17.76 2.57
CA PRO A 284 -4.60 17.22 3.23
C PRO A 284 -4.39 17.26 4.75
N LYS A 285 -5.22 18.06 5.43
CA LYS A 285 -5.42 18.04 6.89
C LYS A 285 -5.75 16.60 7.35
N MET A 286 -4.86 15.98 8.10
CA MET A 286 -5.20 14.89 9.01
C MET A 286 -5.09 15.45 10.44
N ALA A 287 -6.23 15.56 11.12
CA ALA A 287 -6.31 15.93 12.52
C ALA A 287 -5.89 14.74 13.40
N PRO A 288 -5.16 14.94 14.51
CA PRO A 288 -4.95 13.91 15.50
C PRO A 288 -6.24 13.76 16.32
N GLN A 289 -6.91 12.61 16.21
CA GLN A 289 -8.05 12.29 17.08
C GLN A 289 -7.48 11.72 18.39
N GLU A 290 -7.44 12.57 19.41
CA GLU A 290 -7.27 12.17 20.81
C GLU A 290 -8.37 11.16 21.17
N HIS A 291 -7.96 9.99 21.68
CA HIS A 291 -8.86 9.08 22.35
C HIS A 291 -9.26 9.67 23.71
N GLN A 292 -10.36 10.43 23.74
CA GLN A 292 -11.14 10.58 24.96
C GLN A 292 -11.91 9.28 25.21
N PHE A 293 -11.50 8.54 26.24
CA PHE A 293 -12.37 7.59 26.90
C PHE A 293 -13.56 8.37 27.49
N GLN A 294 -14.74 8.22 26.88
CA GLN A 294 -15.99 8.50 27.56
C GLN A 294 -16.53 7.17 28.09
N GLU A 295 -16.50 7.05 29.43
CA GLU A 295 -17.44 6.23 30.18
C GLU A 295 -18.85 6.49 29.64
N LYS A 296 -19.51 5.43 29.17
CA LYS A 296 -20.97 5.45 29.01
C LYS A 296 -21.58 4.58 30.09
N GLU A 297 -22.25 5.31 30.97
CA GLU A 297 -23.23 4.88 31.95
C GLU A 297 -24.18 3.80 31.37
N LYS A 298 -24.46 2.80 32.21
CA LYS A 298 -25.59 1.86 32.04
C LYS A 298 -26.92 2.62 32.14
N PRO A 299 -27.96 2.22 31.40
CA PRO A 299 -29.31 2.66 31.68
C PRO A 299 -29.90 1.88 32.86
N ASP A 300 -30.36 2.61 33.86
CA ASP A 300 -31.22 2.14 34.95
C ASP A 300 -32.59 1.71 34.42
N SER A 301 -33.01 0.50 34.81
CA SER A 301 -34.40 0.06 34.79
C SER A 301 -34.93 0.00 36.21
N SER A 302 -36.09 0.61 36.43
CA SER A 302 -36.77 0.81 37.71
C SER A 302 -37.42 -0.45 38.32
N LEU A 303 -37.15 -0.65 39.63
CA LEU A 303 -38.01 -1.14 40.74
C LEU A 303 -38.52 -2.61 40.77
N PRO A 304 -38.89 -3.19 41.95
CA PRO A 304 -38.86 -2.68 43.33
C PRO A 304 -38.19 -3.61 44.38
N GLU A 305 -38.12 -3.06 45.60
CA GLU A 305 -37.77 -3.65 46.90
C GLU A 305 -38.29 -5.08 47.16
N THR A 306 -37.46 -5.91 47.79
CA THR A 306 -37.82 -6.59 49.05
C THR A 306 -36.57 -7.09 49.77
N SER A 307 -36.66 -7.00 51.08
CA SER A 307 -35.67 -7.23 52.12
C SER A 307 -35.54 -8.72 52.49
N LYS A 308 -34.31 -9.14 52.87
CA LYS A 308 -33.90 -10.08 53.95
C LYS A 308 -32.47 -10.61 53.63
N LYS A 309 -31.40 -10.23 54.33
CA LYS A 309 -30.91 -10.60 55.68
C LYS A 309 -30.08 -11.90 55.69
N GLU A 310 -28.94 -11.83 56.40
CA GLU A 310 -28.00 -12.90 56.86
C GLU A 310 -27.00 -13.47 55.83
N HIS A 311 -25.74 -13.83 56.13
CA HIS A 311 -24.70 -13.56 57.14
C HIS A 311 -23.54 -14.56 56.82
N ILE A 312 -22.25 -14.21 57.07
CA ILE A 312 -21.11 -15.14 57.35
C ILE A 312 -20.48 -15.83 56.09
N SER A 313 -19.17 -16.05 55.87
CA SER A 313 -17.88 -15.89 56.57
C SER A 313 -16.73 -15.93 55.54
N ALA A 314 -15.60 -15.33 55.89
CA ALA A 314 -14.28 -15.60 55.32
C ALA A 314 -13.54 -16.66 56.16
N GLU A 315 -12.87 -17.62 55.51
CA GLU A 315 -11.80 -18.50 56.02
C GLU A 315 -11.16 -19.18 54.79
N ASN A 316 -9.92 -18.88 54.40
CA ASN A 316 -8.62 -19.34 54.92
C ASN A 316 -8.01 -20.54 54.16
N MET A 317 -6.83 -20.31 53.56
CA MET A 317 -5.65 -21.20 53.43
C MET A 317 -5.81 -22.48 52.55
N SER A 318 -4.85 -23.00 51.78
CA SER A 318 -3.40 -23.07 51.90
C SER A 318 -2.73 -23.37 50.54
N LEU A 319 -1.47 -22.93 50.38
CA LEU A 319 -0.48 -23.42 49.43
C LEU A 319 0.39 -24.47 50.12
N GLU A 320 0.62 -25.64 49.51
CA GLU A 320 1.80 -26.50 49.74
C GLU A 320 1.88 -27.53 48.60
N THR A 321 2.83 -27.35 47.68
CA THR A 321 4.08 -28.13 47.51
C THR A 321 3.89 -29.59 47.06
N LEU A 322 4.41 -29.92 45.88
CA LEU A 322 5.33 -31.05 45.69
C LEU A 322 6.15 -30.86 44.39
N ARG A 323 7.47 -30.77 44.60
CA ARG A 323 8.57 -30.70 43.64
C ARG A 323 8.88 -32.09 43.07
N ASN A 324 9.31 -32.11 41.80
CA ASN A 324 10.45 -32.84 41.18
C ASN A 324 10.53 -34.37 41.39
N SER A 325 10.92 -35.26 40.46
CA SER A 325 11.91 -35.32 39.35
C SER A 325 11.76 -36.76 38.77
N SER A 326 12.01 -37.18 37.52
CA SER A 326 13.16 -37.04 36.60
C SER A 326 12.81 -37.81 35.29
N PRO A 327 13.43 -37.52 34.13
CA PRO A 327 13.21 -38.21 32.85
C PRO A 327 14.32 -39.22 32.52
N GLU A 328 13.98 -40.34 31.87
CA GLU A 328 14.90 -41.23 31.14
C GLU A 328 14.09 -42.37 30.52
N ASP A 329 13.90 -42.39 29.20
CA ASP A 329 14.22 -43.60 28.43
C ASP A 329 14.38 -43.29 26.94
N LEU A 330 15.50 -43.76 26.39
CA LEU A 330 16.09 -43.39 25.12
C LEU A 330 16.47 -44.72 24.45
N PHE A 331 15.86 -45.01 23.29
CA PHE A 331 16.18 -46.13 22.40
C PHE A 331 15.97 -47.55 22.94
N ASP A 332 15.03 -48.28 22.32
CA ASP A 332 15.25 -49.64 21.81
C ASP A 332 13.97 -50.12 21.11
N GLU A 333 13.93 -50.13 19.78
CA GLU A 333 13.49 -51.32 19.04
C GLU A 333 13.88 -51.24 17.56
N ILE A 334 14.49 -52.34 17.14
CA ILE A 334 14.95 -52.73 15.80
C ILE A 334 13.77 -53.28 14.99
#